data_AF-A0A060WF19-F1
#
_entry.id   AF-A0A060WF19-F1
#
_cell.length_a   1.000
_cell.length_b   1.000
_cell.length_c   1.000
_cell.angle_alpha   90.00
_cell.angle_beta   90.00
_cell.angle_gamma   90.00
#
_symmetry.space_group_name_H-M   'P 1'
#
loop_
_entity.id
_entity.type
_entity.pdbx_description
1 polymer ?
#
loop_
_entity_poly.entity_id
_entity_poly.type
_entity_poly.pdbx_seq_one_letter_code
_entity_poly.pdbx_strand_id
1 'polypeptide(L)' 'MYVPGTLNDVENVLVDVGTGYYVEKNVDGTKEFFKRKIEFLTKQIEKVQPALQEKHGMKQGNTHKYKNLSYL' A
#
# COMPACT_ATOMS: atom_id res chain seq x y z
N MET A 1 16.06 14.93 -19.48
CA MET A 1 16.26 16.38 -19.71
C MET A 1 15.42 17.13 -18.68
N TYR A 2 15.94 18.23 -18.13
CA TYR A 2 15.23 19.09 -17.17
C TYR A 2 15.11 20.51 -17.73
N VAL A 3 14.06 21.22 -17.38
CA VAL A 3 13.82 22.61 -17.80
C VAL A 3 13.79 23.50 -16.56
N PRO A 4 14.56 24.59 -16.50
CA PRO A 4 14.51 25.53 -15.38
C PRO A 4 13.17 26.29 -15.36
N GLY A 5 12.69 26.58 -14.15
CA GLY A 5 11.44 27.31 -13.93
C GLY A 5 11.32 27.80 -12.49
N THR A 6 10.36 28.67 -12.23
CA THR A 6 10.06 29.23 -10.90
C THR A 6 8.68 28.80 -10.45
N LEU A 7 8.52 28.58 -9.14
CA LEU A 7 7.23 28.25 -8.55
C LEU A 7 6.39 29.53 -8.43
N ASN A 8 5.16 29.48 -8.93
CA ASN A 8 4.19 30.59 -8.85
C ASN A 8 3.22 30.43 -7.67
N ASP A 9 2.84 29.19 -7.34
CA ASP A 9 1.98 28.86 -6.21
C ASP A 9 2.57 27.64 -5.48
N VAL A 10 2.76 27.79 -4.18
CA VAL A 10 3.29 26.75 -3.28
C VAL A 10 2.24 26.26 -2.28
N GLU A 11 1.09 26.93 -2.22
CA GLU A 11 0.00 26.62 -1.30
C GLU A 11 -0.98 25.62 -1.90
N ASN A 12 -1.09 25.56 -3.23
CA ASN A 12 -1.95 24.62 -3.93
C ASN A 12 -1.16 23.63 -4.77
N VAL A 13 -1.63 22.39 -4.77
CA VAL A 13 -1.04 21.28 -5.51
C VAL A 13 -2.12 20.49 -6.23
N LEU A 14 -1.74 19.94 -7.38
CA LEU A 14 -2.60 19.05 -8.16
C LEU A 14 -2.49 17.62 -7.62
N VAL A 15 -3.61 17.02 -7.22
CA VAL A 15 -3.65 15.69 -6.58
C VAL A 15 -4.41 14.70 -7.45
N ASP A 16 -3.81 13.54 -7.69
CA ASP A 16 -4.46 12.40 -8.35
C ASP A 16 -5.44 11.69 -7.39
N VAL A 17 -6.71 11.67 -7.81
CA VAL A 17 -7.81 11.03 -7.06
C VAL A 17 -8.26 9.69 -7.68
N GLY A 18 -7.69 9.30 -8.82
CA GLY A 18 -8.00 8.06 -9.53
C GLY A 18 -8.79 8.27 -10.82
N THR A 19 -8.94 7.18 -11.60
CA THR A 19 -9.68 7.14 -12.87
C THR A 19 -9.31 8.24 -13.89
N GLY A 20 -8.08 8.76 -13.80
CA GLY A 20 -7.58 9.82 -14.68
C GLY A 20 -7.99 11.25 -14.27
N TYR A 21 -8.55 11.44 -13.08
CA TYR A 21 -8.95 12.77 -12.59
C TYR A 21 -7.94 13.34 -11.61
N TYR A 22 -7.78 14.66 -11.71
CA TYR A 22 -6.93 15.46 -10.84
C TYR A 22 -7.74 16.58 -10.20
N VAL A 23 -7.44 16.87 -8.94
CA VAL A 23 -8.10 17.93 -8.18
C VAL A 23 -7.03 18.84 -7.58
N GLU A 24 -7.18 20.14 -7.78
CA GLU A 24 -6.35 21.13 -7.10
C GLU A 24 -6.80 21.28 -5.64
N LYS A 25 -5.83 21.26 -4.73
CA LYS A 25 -6.09 21.28 -3.29
C LYS A 25 -4.96 21.98 -2.57
N ASN A 26 -5.27 22.61 -1.43
CA ASN A 26 -4.22 23.18 -0.61
C ASN A 26 -3.29 22.10 -0.04
N VAL A 27 -2.07 22.50 0.32
CA VAL A 27 -1.03 21.59 0.82
C VAL A 27 -1.49 20.84 2.07
N ASP A 28 -2.16 21.49 3.02
CA ASP A 28 -2.57 20.84 4.27
C ASP A 28 -3.71 19.82 4.06
N GLY A 29 -4.70 20.16 3.24
CA GLY A 29 -5.75 19.24 2.84
C GLY A 29 -5.24 18.07 1.99
N THR A 30 -4.09 18.25 1.33
CA THR A 30 -3.39 17.18 0.60
C THR A 30 -2.64 16.26 1.54
N LYS A 31 -1.94 16.79 2.56
CA LYS A 31 -1.30 15.99 3.61
C LYS A 31 -2.33 15.09 4.31
N GLU A 32 -3.48 15.64 4.68
CA GLU A 32 -4.55 14.86 5.30
C GLU A 32 -5.07 13.76 4.36
N PHE A 33 -5.27 14.07 3.08
CA PHE A 33 -5.69 13.10 2.08
C PHE A 33 -4.72 11.92 1.96
N PHE A 34 -3.40 12.19 1.89
CA PHE A 34 -2.40 11.15 1.86
C PHE A 34 -2.32 10.37 3.16
N LYS A 35 -2.46 11.02 4.32
CA LYS A 35 -2.53 10.34 5.61
C LYS A 35 -3.68 9.33 5.66
N ARG A 36 -4.88 9.72 5.20
CA ARG A 36 -6.03 8.80 5.10
C ARG A 36 -5.80 7.65 4.13
N LYS A 37 -5.14 7.89 2.99
CA LYS A 37 -4.74 6.83 2.04
C LYS A 37 -3.77 5.85 2.69
N ILE A 38 -2.77 6.33 3.43
CA ILE A 38 -1.82 5.48 4.16
C ILE A 38 -2.56 4.63 5.19
N GLU A 39 -3.38 5.24 6.04
CA GLU A 39 -4.17 4.52 7.06
C GLU A 39 -5.08 3.45 6.45
N PHE A 40 -5.72 3.77 5.31
CA PHE A 40 -6.52 2.81 4.58
C PHE A 40 -5.69 1.61 4.12
N LEU A 41 -4.54 1.85 3.47
CA LEU A 41 -3.65 0.79 3.00
C LEU A 41 -3.12 -0.07 4.15
N THR A 42 -2.71 0.55 5.26
CA THR A 42 -2.27 -0.17 6.47
C THR A 42 -3.35 -1.11 6.98
N LYS A 43 -4.59 -0.63 7.11
CA LYS A 43 -5.73 -1.47 7.53
C LYS A 43 -5.99 -2.64 6.58
N GLN A 44 -5.79 -2.45 5.27
CA GLN A 44 -5.93 -3.55 4.31
C GLN A 44 -4.82 -4.59 4.47
N ILE A 45 -3.58 -4.15 4.70
CA ILE A 45 -2.44 -5.05 4.96
C ILE A 45 -2.71 -5.86 6.24
N GLU A 46 -3.11 -5.20 7.32
CA GLU A 46 -3.44 -5.85 8.60
C GLU A 46 -4.53 -6.91 8.46
N LYS A 47 -5.55 -6.66 7.63
CA LYS A 47 -6.60 -7.65 7.34
C LYS A 47 -6.10 -8.88 6.59
N VAL A 48 -5.13 -8.71 5.70
CA VAL A 48 -4.61 -9.79 4.85
C VAL A 48 -3.52 -10.61 5.54
N GLN A 49 -2.79 -10.01 6.49
CA GLN A 49 -1.64 -10.63 7.14
C GLN A 49 -1.96 -11.96 7.86
N PRO A 50 -3.07 -12.12 8.62
CA PRO A 50 -3.40 -13.39 9.27
C PRO A 50 -3.63 -14.53 8.26
N ALA A 51 -4.36 -14.25 7.17
CA ALA A 51 -4.62 -15.24 6.13
C ALA A 51 -3.31 -15.71 5.46
N LEU A 52 -2.35 -14.80 5.26
CA LEU A 52 -1.03 -15.15 4.75
C LEU A 52 -0.26 -16.05 5.74
N GLN A 53 -0.28 -15.73 7.03
CA GLN A 53 0.38 -16.52 8.06
C GLN A 53 -0.23 -17.93 8.19
N GLU A 54 -1.56 -18.04 8.17
CA GLU A 54 -2.26 -19.32 8.19
C GLU A 54 -1.85 -20.19 7.00
N LYS A 55 -1.93 -19.64 5.77
CA LYS A 55 -1.53 -20.38 4.55
C LYS A 55 -0.07 -20.81 4.59
N HIS A 56 0.82 -19.98 5.14
CA HIS A 56 2.22 -20.32 5.29
C HIS A 56 2.43 -21.47 6.29
N GLY A 57 1.76 -21.43 7.44
CA GLY A 57 1.78 -22.50 8.43
C GLY A 57 1.25 -23.83 7.88
N MET A 58 0.13 -23.79 7.17
CA MET A 58 -0.44 -24.98 6.51
C MET A 58 0.54 -25.61 5.51
N LYS A 59 1.20 -24.80 4.67
CA LYS A 59 2.20 -25.29 3.71
C LYS A 59 3.38 -25.97 4.41
N GLN A 60 3.88 -25.38 5.49
CA GLN A 60 4.98 -25.98 6.26
C GLN A 60 4.58 -27.29 6.94
N GLY A 61 3.39 -27.34 7.54
CA GLY A 61 2.84 -28.56 8.15
C GLY A 61 2.71 -29.70 7.15
N ASN A 62 2.16 -29.41 5.97
CA ASN A 62 2.07 -30.41 4.90
C ASN A 62 3.44 -30.89 4.44
N THR A 63 4.40 -29.98 4.25
CA THR A 63 5.78 -30.33 3.87
C THR A 63 6.43 -31.27 4.88
N HIS A 64 6.27 -31.00 6.18
CA HIS A 64 6.77 -31.87 7.25
C HIS A 64 6.11 -33.25 7.22
N LYS A 65 4.78 -33.30 7.02
CA LYS A 65 4.03 -34.56 6.92
C LYS A 65 4.56 -35.44 5.78
N TYR A 66 4.75 -34.87 4.59
CA TYR A 66 5.27 -35.61 3.43
C TYR A 66 6.73 -36.06 3.60
N LYS A 67 7.58 -35.24 4.25
CA LYS A 67 8.95 -35.68 4.58
C LYS A 67 8.93 -36.88 5.52
N ASN A 68 8.19 -36.84 6.63
CA ASN A 68 8.14 -37.96 7.58
C ASN A 68 7.61 -39.27 6.97
N LEU A 69 6.63 -39.19 6.06
CA LEU A 69 6.13 -40.35 5.32
C LEU A 69 7.13 -40.93 4.30
N SER A 70 8.09 -40.14 3.83
CA SER A 70 9.12 -40.58 2.87
C SER A 70 10.33 -41.25 3.54
N TYR A 71 10.49 -41.11 4.86
CA TYR A 71 11.56 -41.74 5.63
C TYR A 71 11.09 -42.99 6.40
N LEU A 72 9.83 -43.39 6.21
CA LEU A 72 9.28 -44.70 6.58
C LEU A 72 9.24 -45.60 5.35
#